data_AF-A0A7D6DYU0-F1
#
_entry.id   AF-A0A7D6DYU0-F1
#
_cell.length_a   1.000
_cell.length_b   1.000
_cell.length_c   1.000
_cell.angle_alpha   90.00
_cell.angle_beta   90.00
_cell.angle_gamma   90.00
#
_symmetry.space_group_name_H-M   'P 1'
#
loop_
_entity.id
_entity.type
_entity.pdbx_description
1 polymer ?
#
loop_
_entity_poly.entity_id
_entity_poly.type
_entity_poly.pdbx_seq_one_letter_code
_entity_poly.pdbx_strand_id
1 'polypeptide(L)'
;MTTSEIATVLAWHDALNSADIDTLVALSSDDIEIGDAHGAAQGHQALSSWAKSLTTTAELGRMFVHDGVVVVEQTISDRHDPSAVTTAASAFRVVRDHVTSVYRHENLSLALAATELTESDLVD
;
A
#
# COMPACT_ATOMS: atom_id res chain seq x y z
N MET A 1 -5.75 17.63 3.19
CA MET A 1 -4.33 17.60 3.60
C MET A 1 -3.71 16.41 2.90
N THR A 2 -3.21 16.58 1.68
CA THR A 2 -2.85 15.45 0.80
C THR A 2 -1.36 15.08 0.86
N THR A 3 -0.48 16.07 1.07
CA THR A 3 0.99 15.86 1.02
C THR A 3 1.52 14.97 2.15
N SER A 4 0.98 15.07 3.37
CA SER A 4 1.42 14.24 4.52
C SER A 4 1.01 12.78 4.37
N GLU A 5 -0.20 12.55 3.86
CA GLU A 5 -0.75 11.21 3.62
C GLU A 5 0.05 10.49 2.54
N ILE A 6 0.34 11.19 1.43
CA ILE A 6 1.20 10.67 0.35
C ILE A 6 2.60 10.37 0.88
N ALA A 7 3.21 11.29 1.63
CA ALA A 7 4.55 11.09 2.21
C ALA A 7 4.60 9.86 3.13
N THR A 8 3.55 9.63 3.93
CA THR A 8 3.42 8.45 4.79
C THR A 8 3.37 7.17 3.96
N VAL A 9 2.56 7.14 2.91
CA VAL A 9 2.45 5.95 2.02
C VAL A 9 3.74 5.69 1.26
N LEU A 10 4.41 6.73 0.78
CA LEU A 10 5.73 6.61 0.14
C LEU A 10 6.76 6.00 1.10
N ALA A 11 6.86 6.53 2.31
CA ALA A 11 7.78 6.02 3.33
C ALA A 11 7.45 4.59 3.75
N TRP A 12 6.16 4.27 3.90
CA TRP A 12 5.71 2.92 4.22
C TRP A 12 6.08 1.93 3.12
N HIS A 13 5.91 2.31 1.86
CA HIS A 13 6.27 1.47 0.73
C HIS A 13 7.79 1.27 0.59
N ASP A 14 8.58 2.30 0.84
CA ASP A 14 10.04 2.20 0.84
C ASP A 14 10.53 1.24 1.92
N ALA A 15 9.96 1.32 3.13
CA ALA A 15 10.23 0.37 4.22
C ALA A 15 9.85 -1.07 3.83
N LEU A 16 8.72 -1.27 3.15
CA LEU A 16 8.31 -2.59 2.66
C LEU A 16 9.29 -3.16 1.63
N ASN A 17 9.70 -2.34 0.66
CA ASN A 17 10.62 -2.76 -0.41
C ASN A 17 12.02 -3.09 0.13
N SER A 18 12.52 -2.31 1.08
CA SER A 18 13.82 -2.49 1.74
C SER A 18 13.81 -3.57 2.83
N ALA A 19 12.64 -4.15 3.12
CA ALA A 19 12.42 -5.08 4.23
C ALA A 19 12.79 -4.51 5.61
N ASP A 20 12.68 -3.18 5.79
CA ASP A 20 12.81 -2.51 7.07
C ASP A 20 11.50 -2.63 7.87
N ILE A 21 11.36 -3.77 8.55
CA ILE A 21 10.15 -4.12 9.32
C ILE A 21 9.92 -3.17 10.49
N ASP A 22 10.99 -2.67 11.12
CA ASP A 22 10.86 -1.78 12.28
C ASP A 22 10.28 -0.43 11.86
N THR A 23 10.77 0.14 10.74
CA THR A 23 10.19 1.35 10.16
C THR A 23 8.77 1.12 9.65
N LEU A 24 8.51 -0.02 9.01
CA LEU A 24 7.17 -0.37 8.51
C LEU A 24 6.13 -0.42 9.65
N VAL A 25 6.50 -1.03 10.78
CA VAL A 25 5.66 -1.09 11.99
C VAL A 25 5.48 0.30 12.60
N ALA A 26 6.54 1.11 12.68
CA ALA A 26 6.46 2.47 13.22
C ALA A 26 5.54 3.41 12.42
N LEU A 27 5.42 3.20 11.10
CA LEU A 27 4.51 3.95 10.22
C LEU A 27 3.07 3.41 10.22
N SER A 28 2.80 2.34 10.97
CA SER A 28 1.51 1.62 10.95
C SER A 28 0.80 1.74 12.30
N SER A 29 -0.53 1.86 12.26
CA SER A 29 -1.36 1.78 13.48
C SER A 29 -1.20 0.42 14.15
N ASP A 30 -1.36 0.36 15.48
CA ASP A 30 -1.30 -0.87 16.27
C ASP A 30 -2.29 -1.94 15.79
N ASP A 31 -3.43 -1.50 15.26
CA ASP A 31 -4.53 -2.30 14.73
C ASP A 31 -4.57 -2.36 13.20
N ILE A 32 -3.45 -2.08 12.52
CA ILE A 32 -3.38 -2.05 11.05
C ILE A 32 -4.04 -3.29 10.41
N GLU A 33 -4.93 -3.05 9.46
CA GLU A 33 -5.55 -4.11 8.66
C GLU A 33 -4.82 -4.27 7.32
N ILE A 34 -4.52 -5.51 6.95
CA ILE A 34 -3.88 -5.85 5.68
C ILE A 34 -4.76 -6.87 4.98
N GLY A 35 -5.30 -6.49 3.84
CA GLY A 35 -6.25 -7.30 3.10
C GLY A 35 -5.93 -7.43 1.62
N ASP A 36 -6.47 -8.49 1.04
CA ASP A 36 -6.65 -8.67 -0.39
C ASP A 36 -7.95 -9.46 -0.65
N ALA A 37 -8.21 -9.81 -1.91
CA ALA A 37 -9.42 -10.55 -2.30
C ALA A 37 -9.63 -11.90 -1.57
N HIS A 38 -8.60 -12.47 -0.95
CA HIS A 38 -8.64 -13.75 -0.25
C HIS A 38 -8.83 -13.61 1.27
N GLY A 39 -8.84 -12.39 1.80
CA GLY A 39 -9.09 -12.12 3.22
C GLY A 39 -8.21 -11.00 3.77
N ALA A 40 -8.37 -10.75 5.07
CA ALA A 40 -7.60 -9.75 5.79
C ALA A 40 -6.99 -10.31 7.08
N ALA A 41 -5.88 -9.71 7.50
CA ALA A 41 -5.20 -9.96 8.76
C ALA A 41 -4.96 -8.63 9.47
N GLN A 42 -4.89 -8.65 10.81
CA GLN A 42 -4.85 -7.43 11.62
C GLN A 42 -3.67 -7.41 12.59
N GLY A 43 -3.10 -6.22 12.79
CA GLY A 43 -2.08 -5.88 13.77
C GLY A 43 -0.64 -6.03 13.29
N HIS A 44 0.30 -5.50 14.07
CA HIS A 44 1.73 -5.48 13.70
C HIS A 44 2.35 -6.87 13.49
N GLN A 45 1.87 -7.90 14.19
CA GLN A 45 2.36 -9.26 13.97
C GLN A 45 1.95 -9.79 12.59
N ALA A 46 0.71 -9.50 12.16
CA ALA A 46 0.24 -9.83 10.83
C ALA A 46 1.05 -9.05 9.78
N LEU A 47 1.24 -7.75 9.98
CA LEU A 47 2.08 -6.89 9.13
C LEU A 47 3.50 -7.44 8.96
N SER A 48 4.16 -7.72 10.06
CA SER A 48 5.54 -8.22 10.06
C SER A 48 5.65 -9.57 9.34
N SER A 49 4.69 -10.46 9.56
CA SER A 49 4.69 -11.80 8.96
C SER A 49 4.40 -11.72 7.45
N TRP A 50 3.44 -10.89 7.06
CA TRP A 50 3.10 -10.63 5.67
C TRP A 50 4.29 -10.01 4.93
N ALA A 51 4.88 -8.93 5.45
CA ALA A 51 6.03 -8.26 4.83
C ALA A 51 7.23 -9.21 4.63
N LYS A 52 7.51 -10.08 5.61
CA LYS A 52 8.57 -11.11 5.51
C LYS A 52 8.26 -12.22 4.50
N SER A 53 6.99 -12.46 4.21
CA SER A 53 6.56 -13.48 3.23
C SER A 53 6.67 -13.02 1.78
N LEU A 54 6.77 -11.70 1.55
CA LEU A 54 6.83 -11.14 0.20
C LEU A 54 8.17 -11.45 -0.47
N THR A 55 8.12 -12.12 -1.61
CA THR A 55 9.27 -12.32 -2.51
C THR A 55 9.34 -11.27 -3.61
N THR A 56 8.43 -10.29 -3.60
CA THR A 56 8.28 -9.27 -4.65
C THR A 56 8.60 -7.87 -4.14
N THR A 57 9.05 -6.99 -5.03
CA THR A 57 9.10 -5.54 -4.82
C THR A 57 8.03 -4.86 -5.65
N ALA A 58 7.60 -3.67 -5.23
CA ALA A 58 6.68 -2.87 -6.01
C ALA A 58 7.28 -1.50 -6.35
N GLU A 59 7.13 -1.07 -7.59
CA GLU A 59 7.42 0.29 -8.03
C GLU A 59 6.12 1.08 -8.08
N LEU A 60 6.13 2.29 -7.53
CA LEU A 60 4.94 3.12 -7.44
C LEU A 60 4.74 3.90 -8.74
N GLY A 61 3.51 3.86 -9.26
CA GLY A 61 3.06 4.61 -10.43
C GLY A 61 2.13 5.75 -10.01
N ARG A 62 0.98 5.85 -10.67
CA ARG A 62 -0.01 6.89 -10.40
C ARG A 62 -0.57 6.76 -8.98
N MET A 63 -0.76 7.91 -8.34
CA MET A 63 -1.33 8.02 -7.00
C MET A 63 -2.60 8.85 -7.02
N PHE A 64 -3.58 8.45 -6.24
CA PHE A 64 -4.85 9.17 -6.07
C PHE A 64 -5.08 9.35 -4.58
N VAL A 65 -5.57 10.51 -4.16
CA VAL A 65 -5.77 10.80 -2.73
C VAL A 65 -7.03 11.59 -2.48
N HIS A 66 -7.84 11.09 -1.55
CA HIS A 66 -9.04 11.76 -1.10
C HIS A 66 -9.35 11.37 0.35
N ASP A 67 -9.54 12.36 1.22
CA ASP A 67 -10.01 12.18 2.61
C ASP A 67 -9.28 11.07 3.43
N GLY A 68 -7.94 11.08 3.40
CA GLY A 68 -7.13 10.08 4.10
C GLY A 68 -7.08 8.71 3.43
N VAL A 69 -7.67 8.55 2.25
CA VAL A 69 -7.50 7.38 1.39
C VAL A 69 -6.49 7.70 0.31
N VAL A 70 -5.47 6.85 0.16
CA VAL A 70 -4.47 6.96 -0.90
C VAL A 70 -4.50 5.68 -1.72
N VAL A 71 -4.82 5.75 -3.00
CA VAL A 71 -4.72 4.62 -3.93
C VAL A 71 -3.44 4.77 -4.74
N VAL A 72 -2.67 3.70 -4.83
CA VAL A 72 -1.39 3.68 -5.55
C VAL A 72 -1.40 2.55 -6.57
N GLU A 73 -1.18 2.90 -7.84
CA GLU A 73 -0.86 1.94 -8.88
C GLU A 73 0.56 1.42 -8.67
N GLN A 74 0.75 0.11 -8.81
CA GLN A 74 2.02 -0.56 -8.51
C GLN A 74 2.41 -1.50 -9.64
N THR A 75 3.69 -1.46 -9.98
CA THR A 75 4.34 -2.45 -10.83
C THR A 75 5.09 -3.42 -9.91
N ILE A 76 4.57 -4.63 -9.76
CA ILE A 76 5.12 -5.67 -8.89
C ILE A 76 6.06 -6.56 -9.70
N SER A 77 7.29 -6.70 -9.22
CA SER A 77 8.32 -7.56 -9.83
C SER A 77 8.78 -8.60 -8.82
N ASP A 78 8.99 -9.83 -9.29
CA ASP A 78 9.58 -10.87 -8.45
C ASP A 78 11.09 -10.61 -8.23
N ARG A 79 11.57 -10.80 -6.99
CA ARG A 79 12.98 -10.57 -6.66
C ARG A 79 13.93 -11.60 -7.29
N HIS A 80 13.43 -12.78 -7.61
CA HIS A 80 14.19 -13.86 -8.25
C HIS A 80 14.02 -13.88 -9.78
N ASP A 81 12.92 -13.36 -10.30
CA ASP A 81 12.71 -13.14 -11.74
C ASP A 81 12.19 -11.72 -12.04
N PRO A 82 13.09 -10.75 -12.25
CA PRO A 82 12.72 -9.37 -12.56
C PRO A 82 11.95 -9.20 -13.87
N SER A 83 11.91 -10.23 -14.73
CA SER A 83 11.13 -10.21 -15.98
C SER A 83 9.66 -10.56 -15.76
N ALA A 84 9.33 -11.19 -14.63
CA ALA A 84 7.97 -11.47 -14.20
C ALA A 84 7.38 -10.22 -13.52
N VAL A 85 6.79 -9.36 -14.35
CA VAL A 85 6.18 -8.10 -13.92
C VAL A 85 4.66 -8.20 -14.00
N THR A 86 3.97 -7.76 -12.96
CA THR A 86 2.51 -7.63 -12.94
C THR A 86 2.11 -6.25 -12.43
N THR A 87 1.02 -5.71 -12.94
CA THR A 87 0.44 -4.45 -12.44
C THR A 87 -0.65 -4.75 -11.44
N ALA A 88 -0.69 -3.97 -10.37
CA ALA A 88 -1.66 -4.06 -9.30
C ALA A 88 -1.95 -2.67 -8.76
N ALA A 89 -2.85 -2.56 -7.79
CA ALA A 89 -3.00 -1.33 -7.02
C ALA A 89 -3.29 -1.62 -5.56
N SER A 90 -2.88 -0.73 -4.67
CA SER A 90 -3.19 -0.83 -3.24
C SER A 90 -3.89 0.43 -2.77
N ALA A 91 -4.95 0.25 -2.00
CA ALA A 91 -5.67 1.30 -1.30
C ALA A 91 -5.17 1.37 0.15
N PHE A 92 -4.73 2.54 0.56
CA PHE A 92 -4.23 2.83 1.90
C PHE A 92 -5.20 3.75 2.61
N ARG A 93 -5.46 3.48 3.89
CA ARG A 93 -6.08 4.45 4.80
C ARG A 93 -5.00 5.02 5.70
N VAL A 94 -4.85 6.34 5.70
CA VAL A 94 -3.90 7.07 6.55
C VAL A 94 -4.68 7.94 7.53
N VAL A 95 -4.36 7.81 8.82
CA VAL A 95 -4.94 8.64 9.88
C VAL A 95 -3.81 9.09 10.79
N ARG A 96 -3.66 10.41 10.96
CA ARG A 96 -2.62 11.01 11.82
C ARG A 96 -1.21 10.46 11.49
N ASP A 97 -0.85 10.48 10.21
CA ASP A 97 0.45 10.02 9.69
C ASP A 97 0.79 8.55 9.96
N HIS A 98 -0.23 7.73 10.23
CA HIS A 98 -0.09 6.28 10.37
C HIS A 98 -1.00 5.58 9.36
N VAL A 99 -0.49 4.51 8.76
CA VAL A 99 -1.28 3.63 7.91
C VAL A 99 -2.15 2.75 8.82
N THR A 100 -3.47 2.87 8.68
CA THR A 100 -4.44 2.07 9.44
C THR A 100 -4.98 0.89 8.65
N SER A 101 -4.99 0.98 7.32
CA SER A 101 -5.28 -0.20 6.49
C SER A 101 -4.55 -0.14 5.16
N VAL A 102 -4.28 -1.33 4.61
CA VAL A 102 -3.77 -1.56 3.26
C VAL A 102 -4.59 -2.67 2.63
N TYR A 103 -5.25 -2.37 1.52
CA TYR A 103 -6.01 -3.35 0.75
C TYR A 103 -5.46 -3.46 -0.66
N ARG A 104 -5.06 -4.67 -1.05
CA ARG A 104 -4.47 -4.94 -2.37
C ARG A 104 -5.54 -5.36 -3.36
N HIS A 105 -5.46 -4.81 -4.55
CA HIS A 105 -6.35 -5.06 -5.68
C HIS A 105 -5.54 -5.52 -6.89
N GLU A 106 -6.18 -6.33 -7.74
CA GLU A 106 -5.55 -6.85 -8.96
C GLU A 106 -5.25 -5.75 -9.99
N ASN A 107 -5.92 -4.60 -9.92
CA ASN A 107 -5.69 -3.48 -10.82
C ASN A 107 -6.21 -2.16 -10.22
N LEU A 108 -5.78 -1.05 -10.83
CA LEU A 108 -6.16 0.30 -10.42
C LEU A 108 -7.66 0.55 -10.47
N SER A 109 -8.36 0.07 -11.50
CA SER A 109 -9.80 0.30 -11.64
C SER A 109 -10.61 -0.31 -10.49
N LEU A 110 -10.21 -1.50 -10.01
CA LEU A 110 -10.83 -2.13 -8.84
C LEU A 110 -10.53 -1.37 -7.55
N ALA A 111 -9.32 -0.83 -7.39
CA ALA A 111 -8.97 -0.03 -6.20
C ALA A 111 -9.74 1.29 -6.15
N LEU A 112 -9.86 1.99 -7.28
CA LEU A 112 -10.66 3.22 -7.39
C LEU A 112 -12.13 2.94 -7.12
N ALA A 113 -12.69 1.87 -7.70
CA ALA A 113 -14.08 1.50 -7.47
C ALA A 113 -14.37 1.12 -6.00
N ALA A 114 -13.43 0.46 -5.32
CA ALA A 114 -13.58 0.07 -3.92
C ALA A 114 -13.47 1.25 -2.93
N THR A 115 -12.83 2.35 -3.35
CA THR A 115 -12.57 3.52 -2.52
C THR A 115 -13.39 4.74 -2.92
N GLU A 116 -14.18 4.64 -4.00
CA GLU A 116 -14.95 5.74 -4.60
C GLU A 116 -14.08 6.90 -5.13
N LEU A 117 -12.76 6.70 -5.27
CA LEU A 117 -11.86 7.67 -5.88
C LEU A 117 -12.02 7.70 -7.40
N THR A 118 -11.71 8.87 -7.98
CA THR A 118 -11.84 9.13 -9.41
C THR A 118 -10.58 9.74 -9.99
N GLU A 119 -10.53 9.92 -11.31
CA GLU A 119 -9.44 10.63 -11.98
C GLU A 119 -9.23 12.06 -11.50
N SER A 120 -10.23 12.68 -10.85
CA SER A 120 -10.09 14.02 -10.27
C SER A 120 -9.24 14.05 -9.00
N ASP A 121 -9.01 12.88 -8.40
CA ASP A 121 -8.23 12.71 -7.17
C ASP A 121 -6.76 12.36 -7.46
N LEU A 122 -6.37 12.31 -8.74
CA LEU A 122 -5.01 12.08 -9.19
C LEU A 122 -4.06 13.17 -8.66
N VAL A 123 -2.90 12.74 -8.18
CA VAL A 123 -1.81 13.63 -7.76
C VAL A 123 -0.55 13.39 -8.59
N ASP A 124 0.18 14.49 -8.84
CA ASP A 124 1.43 14.59 -9.62
C ASP A 124 2.61 14.90 -8.70
#